data_AF-Q01FP0-F1
#
_entry.id   AF-Q01FP0-F1
#
_cell.length_a   1.000
_cell.length_b   1.000
_cell.length_c   1.000
_cell.angle_alpha   90.00
_cell.angle_beta   90.00
_cell.angle_gamma   90.00
#
_symmetry.space_group_name_H-M   'P 1'
#
loop_
_entity.id
_entity.type
_entity.pdbx_description
1 polymer ?
#
loop_
_entity_poly.entity_id
_entity_poly.type
_entity_poly.pdbx_seq_one_letter_code
_entity_poly.pdbx_strand_id
1 'polypeptide(L)'
;MPRRGVLRAHILLACVSTALAARAPRPSTSFEVFPSSRAPTSNATHVSSGSARARAFTSLDDAPVFDQLELCDCAFSTSESGLECAREGAIVAGFEASGEYAGRADDGGLVPLSRAICCVPCFGSGIDRGMTVRELFPKVTDERDASATIGDLRALSVDCAPTKERATRSGGDMVCPGGTFLQGFKRSNRATGNGGKPFYYPKDQGICCKVKFVLPSGNALGTEQCECATESGYDVSCGQSNVPTAVEKNGAAISGFTSVISAMGALGSPMLVPSTPLECCNACVRKDANPVPLSDGCSHLGYCNGHGDCLIDGHCECHVGWTSDDCSEVDDATGMYGETWQYAVMLAGVLLGCCIRAILCRHVEQVNMIRAQRLMMQEPLLRQREDNTVMDEWEEASDLSTSESDSNGARDEEDTEDADTECDDTESYEADEPAGDEEMGAIPPSSSLNEEDEATAELSAETKPRMRSGVPDTECVVCMTTQVQCVLIPCGHACMCRKCARRMRRCPICRVIVARRQKLYVNG
;
A
#
# COMPACT_ATOMS: atom_id res chain seq x y z
N MET A 1 54.11 -35.39 23.05
CA MET A 1 54.75 -36.06 21.88
C MET A 1 54.74 -37.57 22.12
N PRO A 2 54.93 -38.45 21.11
CA PRO A 2 54.86 -38.30 19.64
C PRO A 2 53.66 -39.15 19.06
N ARG A 3 53.34 -39.27 17.75
CA ARG A 3 53.68 -38.61 16.47
C ARG A 3 52.64 -39.03 15.39
N ARG A 4 52.34 -38.13 14.43
CA ARG A 4 51.81 -38.39 13.04
C ARG A 4 50.40 -39.05 12.90
N GLY A 5 49.50 -38.65 11.99
CA GLY A 5 49.34 -37.38 11.25
C GLY A 5 48.99 -37.49 9.76
N VAL A 6 48.56 -36.35 9.18
CA VAL A 6 48.67 -35.92 7.76
C VAL A 6 47.59 -36.39 6.75
N LEU A 7 47.05 -35.40 5.99
CA LEU A 7 46.27 -35.49 4.72
C LEU A 7 44.84 -36.10 4.81
N ARG A 8 43.86 -35.74 3.94
CA ARG A 8 43.74 -34.69 2.90
C ARG A 8 42.24 -34.36 2.68
N ALA A 9 41.92 -33.16 2.17
CA ALA A 9 40.58 -32.84 1.66
C ALA A 9 40.47 -33.05 0.14
N HIS A 10 39.28 -33.36 -0.38
CA HIS A 10 38.65 -32.95 -1.66
C HIS A 10 37.31 -33.73 -1.80
N ILE A 11 36.14 -33.07 -1.81
CA ILE A 11 35.40 -32.59 -3.00
C ILE A 11 35.04 -33.71 -4.01
N LEU A 12 33.75 -34.05 -4.13
CA LEU A 12 32.99 -33.98 -5.40
C LEU A 12 31.46 -34.18 -5.20
N LEU A 13 30.66 -33.81 -6.22
CA LEU A 13 29.19 -33.81 -6.21
C LEU A 13 28.59 -35.12 -6.77
N ALA A 14 27.49 -35.58 -6.16
CA ALA A 14 26.42 -36.41 -6.75
C ALA A 14 25.24 -36.51 -5.74
N CYS A 15 23.96 -36.62 -6.10
CA CYS A 15 23.27 -36.39 -7.38
C CYS A 15 21.78 -36.10 -7.10
N VAL A 16 21.09 -35.44 -8.04
CA VAL A 16 19.63 -35.24 -8.00
C VAL A 16 18.91 -36.49 -8.50
N SER A 17 17.88 -36.98 -7.78
CA SER A 17 16.74 -37.72 -8.38
C SER A 17 15.55 -37.93 -7.43
N THR A 18 14.41 -37.33 -7.81
CA THR A 18 13.04 -37.87 -7.77
C THR A 18 12.53 -38.66 -6.56
N ALA A 19 11.51 -38.11 -5.89
CA ALA A 19 10.44 -38.87 -5.25
C ALA A 19 9.09 -38.12 -5.37
N LEU A 20 8.39 -38.27 -6.51
CA LEU A 20 7.02 -37.79 -6.65
C LEU A 20 6.06 -38.85 -6.05
N ALA A 21 5.36 -38.49 -4.98
CA ALA A 21 4.25 -39.30 -4.44
C ALA A 21 2.91 -38.68 -4.84
N ALA A 22 1.97 -39.50 -5.32
CA ALA A 22 0.74 -39.01 -5.93
C ALA A 22 -0.30 -38.50 -4.91
N ARG A 23 -1.02 -37.43 -5.26
CA ARG A 23 -2.29 -37.04 -4.63
C ARG A 23 -3.40 -37.16 -5.66
N ALA A 24 -4.52 -37.78 -5.29
CA ALA A 24 -5.63 -38.08 -6.18
C ALA A 24 -6.44 -36.82 -6.59
N PRO A 25 -7.13 -36.82 -7.75
CA PRO A 25 -7.77 -35.62 -8.28
C PRO A 25 -9.16 -35.34 -7.70
N ARG A 26 -9.51 -34.05 -7.59
CA ARG A 26 -10.87 -33.49 -7.47
C ARG A 26 -10.90 -32.10 -8.17
N PRO A 27 -12.08 -31.53 -8.47
CA PRO A 27 -12.35 -31.02 -9.83
C PRO A 27 -12.11 -29.53 -10.06
N SER A 28 -12.12 -29.16 -11.35
CA SER A 28 -12.20 -27.79 -11.86
C SER A 28 -13.61 -27.21 -11.77
N THR A 29 -13.74 -25.94 -11.41
CA THR A 29 -15.00 -25.15 -11.46
C THR A 29 -14.83 -23.87 -12.28
N SER A 30 -15.97 -23.36 -12.79
CA SER A 30 -16.12 -22.05 -13.41
C SER A 30 -16.37 -20.96 -12.35
N PHE A 31 -16.09 -19.69 -12.69
CA PHE A 31 -16.42 -18.55 -11.86
C PHE A 31 -17.84 -18.04 -12.16
N GLU A 32 -18.75 -18.24 -11.20
CA GLU A 32 -20.11 -17.70 -11.18
C GLU A 32 -20.41 -17.30 -9.72
N VAL A 33 -20.94 -16.09 -9.49
CA VAL A 33 -21.41 -15.66 -8.15
C VAL A 33 -22.91 -15.98 -8.08
N PHE A 34 -23.28 -16.91 -7.21
CA PHE A 34 -24.66 -17.39 -7.11
C PHE A 34 -25.46 -16.57 -6.09
N PRO A 35 -26.65 -16.05 -6.45
CA PRO A 35 -27.54 -15.41 -5.49
C PRO A 35 -28.29 -16.47 -4.66
N SER A 36 -28.17 -16.40 -3.33
CA SER A 36 -28.92 -17.29 -2.43
C SER A 36 -30.40 -16.91 -2.36
N SER A 37 -31.31 -17.89 -2.37
CA SER A 37 -32.76 -17.66 -2.47
C SER A 37 -33.54 -18.15 -1.26
N ARG A 38 -34.02 -17.22 -0.42
CA ARG A 38 -34.97 -17.40 0.70
C ARG A 38 -34.60 -18.49 1.73
N ALA A 39 -34.12 -18.06 2.89
CA ALA A 39 -34.08 -18.89 4.09
C ALA A 39 -35.50 -19.40 4.49
N PRO A 40 -35.64 -20.63 5.00
CA PRO A 40 -36.90 -21.15 5.51
C PRO A 40 -37.18 -20.67 6.94
N THR A 41 -38.44 -20.34 7.24
CA THR A 41 -38.87 -19.96 8.59
C THR A 41 -38.96 -21.19 9.51
N SER A 42 -37.94 -21.41 10.36
CA SER A 42 -37.98 -22.44 11.41
C SER A 42 -38.45 -21.86 12.75
N ASN A 43 -39.65 -22.25 13.19
CA ASN A 43 -40.14 -21.93 14.54
C ASN A 43 -39.27 -22.60 15.61
N ALA A 44 -38.71 -21.82 16.53
CA ALA A 44 -38.06 -22.30 17.74
C ALA A 44 -38.71 -21.63 18.97
N THR A 45 -39.37 -22.41 19.82
CA THR A 45 -40.05 -21.91 21.03
C THR A 45 -39.15 -21.93 22.26
N HIS A 46 -39.28 -20.90 23.10
CA HIS A 46 -38.62 -20.72 24.41
C HIS A 46 -38.33 -21.99 25.23
N VAL A 47 -37.13 -22.04 25.84
CA VAL A 47 -36.93 -22.20 27.30
C VAL A 47 -35.79 -21.26 27.73
N SER A 48 -35.71 -20.88 29.01
CA SER A 48 -34.83 -19.82 29.54
C SER A 48 -33.92 -20.27 30.72
N SER A 49 -33.07 -19.35 31.18
CA SER A 49 -32.24 -19.36 32.42
C SER A 49 -30.93 -20.18 32.39
N GLY A 50 -29.85 -19.65 33.01
CA GLY A 50 -28.50 -20.23 32.88
C GLY A 50 -27.36 -19.75 33.82
N SER A 51 -27.63 -18.91 34.83
CA SER A 51 -26.68 -18.48 35.90
C SER A 51 -25.44 -17.66 35.50
N ALA A 52 -25.19 -16.58 36.25
CA ALA A 52 -23.97 -15.78 36.15
C ALA A 52 -22.77 -16.43 36.86
N ARG A 53 -21.54 -15.97 36.54
CA ARG A 53 -20.35 -16.20 37.38
C ARG A 53 -19.35 -15.03 37.26
N ALA A 54 -19.62 -13.95 37.99
CA ALA A 54 -18.74 -12.79 38.03
C ALA A 54 -17.33 -13.14 38.55
N ARG A 55 -16.32 -12.52 37.95
CA ARG A 55 -14.99 -12.34 38.53
C ARG A 55 -14.80 -10.84 38.74
N ALA A 56 -14.66 -10.41 39.99
CA ALA A 56 -14.31 -9.02 40.28
C ALA A 56 -12.82 -8.78 39.97
N PHE A 57 -12.52 -7.66 39.32
CA PHE A 57 -11.19 -7.07 39.30
C PHE A 57 -11.31 -5.55 39.47
N THR A 58 -10.54 -5.03 40.41
CA THR A 58 -10.10 -3.63 40.61
C THR A 58 -10.91 -2.50 39.94
N SER A 59 -11.47 -1.63 40.77
CA SER A 59 -11.89 -0.28 40.37
C SER A 59 -10.69 0.56 39.90
N LEU A 60 -10.81 1.12 38.69
CA LEU A 60 -10.23 2.38 38.28
C LEU A 60 -11.41 3.24 37.83
N ASP A 61 -11.48 4.47 38.33
CA ASP A 61 -12.66 5.33 38.17
C ASP A 61 -12.83 5.87 36.75
N ASP A 62 -14.07 6.15 36.38
CA ASP A 62 -14.52 6.80 35.14
C ASP A 62 -14.00 6.24 33.81
N ALA A 63 -14.47 5.03 33.47
CA ALA A 63 -14.69 4.71 32.06
C ALA A 63 -15.69 5.75 31.48
N PRO A 64 -15.43 6.35 30.30
CA PRO A 64 -16.26 7.43 29.78
C PRO A 64 -17.69 6.93 29.52
N VAL A 65 -18.67 7.58 30.14
CA VAL A 65 -20.08 7.17 30.03
C VAL A 65 -20.66 7.68 28.71
N PHE A 66 -21.04 6.74 27.85
CA PHE A 66 -21.70 6.99 26.59
C PHE A 66 -23.24 6.91 26.74
N ASP A 67 -23.96 7.62 25.88
CA ASP A 67 -25.33 7.29 25.48
C ASP A 67 -25.31 6.60 24.12
N GLN A 68 -26.03 5.49 24.04
CA GLN A 68 -26.24 4.69 22.83
C GLN A 68 -27.29 5.37 21.93
N LEU A 69 -26.99 5.49 20.64
CA LEU A 69 -27.91 6.03 19.64
C LEU A 69 -28.78 4.90 19.06
N GLU A 70 -30.01 5.24 18.67
CA GLU A 70 -30.81 4.40 17.78
C GLU A 70 -30.35 4.60 16.32
N LEU A 71 -30.77 3.72 15.42
CA LEU A 71 -30.62 3.90 13.97
C LEU A 71 -31.97 4.29 13.37
N CYS A 72 -32.05 5.50 12.82
CA CYS A 72 -33.26 6.07 12.22
C CYS A 72 -33.23 6.04 10.69
N ASP A 73 -34.43 6.20 10.11
CA ASP A 73 -34.69 6.38 8.68
C ASP A 73 -33.98 5.34 7.81
N CYS A 74 -33.95 4.06 8.20
CA CYS A 74 -33.17 3.06 7.47
C CYS A 74 -33.82 2.74 6.11
N ALA A 75 -33.04 2.87 5.05
CA ALA A 75 -33.50 2.66 3.68
C ALA A 75 -32.43 1.99 2.82
N PHE A 76 -32.86 1.24 1.80
CA PHE A 76 -31.93 0.73 0.79
C PHE A 76 -31.31 1.87 -0.03
N SER A 77 -30.03 1.74 -0.34
CA SER A 77 -29.27 2.72 -1.14
C SER A 77 -29.92 3.00 -2.49
N THR A 78 -29.85 4.27 -2.90
CA THR A 78 -30.30 4.80 -4.20
C THR A 78 -29.15 5.13 -5.15
N SER A 79 -27.89 4.84 -4.75
CA SER A 79 -26.69 5.01 -5.59
C SER A 79 -26.69 4.08 -6.81
N GLU A 80 -25.91 4.42 -7.85
CA GLU A 80 -25.82 3.62 -9.09
C GLU A 80 -25.27 2.21 -8.84
N SER A 81 -24.26 2.10 -7.97
CA SER A 81 -23.70 0.81 -7.52
C SER A 81 -24.61 0.12 -6.49
N GLY A 82 -25.43 0.89 -5.77
CA GLY A 82 -26.15 0.42 -4.59
C GLY A 82 -25.26 0.09 -3.40
N LEU A 83 -23.95 0.39 -3.40
CA LEU A 83 -22.99 -0.03 -2.37
C LEU A 83 -22.50 1.10 -1.46
N GLU A 84 -23.17 2.26 -1.49
CA GLU A 84 -22.80 3.46 -0.72
C GLU A 84 -24.03 4.25 -0.26
N CYS A 85 -23.88 5.03 0.81
CA CYS A 85 -24.95 5.81 1.41
C CYS A 85 -24.92 7.27 0.94
N ALA A 86 -25.73 7.58 -0.08
CA ALA A 86 -25.86 8.90 -0.69
C ALA A 86 -26.70 9.92 0.12
N ARG A 87 -26.83 9.72 1.45
CA ARG A 87 -27.51 10.65 2.38
C ARG A 87 -26.50 11.13 3.41
N GLU A 88 -26.57 12.41 3.75
CA GLU A 88 -25.77 12.97 4.85
C GLU A 88 -26.04 12.30 6.18
N GLY A 89 -24.99 12.07 6.96
CA GLY A 89 -25.03 11.37 8.25
C GLY A 89 -25.41 9.88 8.15
N ALA A 90 -25.65 9.34 6.95
CA ALA A 90 -26.07 7.95 6.79
C ALA A 90 -24.87 7.01 6.63
N ILE A 91 -24.94 5.89 7.35
CA ILE A 91 -23.91 4.84 7.42
C ILE A 91 -24.51 3.49 7.03
N VAL A 92 -23.67 2.60 6.52
CA VAL A 92 -24.02 1.24 6.11
C VAL A 92 -24.15 0.38 7.36
N ALA A 93 -25.35 -0.16 7.58
CA ALA A 93 -25.63 -1.09 8.66
C ALA A 93 -26.06 -2.48 8.16
N GLY A 94 -26.14 -2.65 6.83
CA GLY A 94 -26.27 -3.96 6.19
C GLY A 94 -26.36 -3.89 4.67
N PHE A 95 -26.77 -5.00 4.05
CA PHE A 95 -26.99 -5.14 2.61
C PHE A 95 -28.21 -6.03 2.35
N GLU A 96 -28.90 -5.80 1.24
CA GLU A 96 -30.16 -6.46 0.82
C GLU A 96 -29.97 -7.94 0.46
N ALA A 97 -28.77 -8.31 -0.02
CA ALA A 97 -28.47 -9.66 -0.48
C ALA A 97 -27.00 -10.01 -0.28
N SER A 98 -26.73 -11.30 -0.10
CA SER A 98 -25.39 -11.91 -0.07
C SER A 98 -25.19 -12.87 -1.24
N GLY A 99 -23.92 -13.10 -1.59
CA GLY A 99 -23.52 -14.09 -2.59
C GLY A 99 -22.23 -14.82 -2.20
N GLU A 100 -22.08 -16.05 -2.68
CA GLU A 100 -20.87 -16.85 -2.49
C GLU A 100 -19.83 -16.54 -3.56
N TYR A 101 -18.56 -16.37 -3.16
CA TYR A 101 -17.45 -16.16 -4.10
C TYR A 101 -16.86 -17.50 -4.55
N ALA A 102 -16.96 -17.80 -5.85
CA ALA A 102 -16.54 -19.08 -6.40
C ALA A 102 -15.05 -19.39 -6.14
N GLY A 103 -14.77 -20.65 -5.76
CA GLY A 103 -13.42 -21.20 -5.66
C GLY A 103 -12.92 -21.52 -4.24
N ARG A 104 -13.67 -21.17 -3.19
CA ARG A 104 -13.40 -21.54 -1.79
C ARG A 104 -14.44 -22.56 -1.34
N ALA A 105 -14.01 -23.72 -0.84
CA ALA A 105 -14.88 -24.90 -0.68
C ALA A 105 -15.48 -25.06 0.73
N ASP A 106 -14.76 -24.64 1.78
CA ASP A 106 -15.10 -25.00 3.17
C ASP A 106 -15.15 -23.78 4.13
N ASP A 107 -14.39 -22.70 3.87
CA ASP A 107 -14.28 -21.51 4.75
C ASP A 107 -14.64 -20.20 4.02
N GLY A 108 -15.68 -20.19 3.18
CA GLY A 108 -16.04 -19.04 2.34
C GLY A 108 -16.97 -18.04 3.04
N GLY A 109 -16.43 -16.90 3.48
CA GLY A 109 -17.23 -15.74 3.90
C GLY A 109 -18.16 -15.24 2.79
N LEU A 110 -19.35 -14.77 3.15
CA LEU A 110 -20.34 -14.27 2.19
C LEU A 110 -20.02 -12.84 1.76
N VAL A 111 -20.12 -12.57 0.47
CA VAL A 111 -19.85 -11.24 -0.11
C VAL A 111 -21.15 -10.43 -0.11
N PRO A 112 -21.17 -9.20 0.42
CA PRO A 112 -22.34 -8.33 0.35
C PRO A 112 -22.59 -7.87 -1.09
N LEU A 113 -23.86 -7.84 -1.49
CA LEU A 113 -24.30 -7.40 -2.80
C LEU A 113 -25.17 -6.14 -2.68
N SER A 114 -25.25 -5.38 -3.77
CA SER A 114 -26.19 -4.26 -3.90
C SER A 114 -27.64 -4.69 -3.61
N ARG A 115 -28.42 -3.99 -2.78
CA ARG A 115 -28.19 -2.65 -2.23
C ARG A 115 -27.84 -2.63 -0.74
N ALA A 116 -26.95 -1.72 -0.32
CA ALA A 116 -26.67 -1.40 1.07
C ALA A 116 -27.94 -0.90 1.80
N ILE A 117 -28.04 -1.19 3.09
CA ILE A 117 -29.00 -0.65 4.03
C ILE A 117 -28.32 0.51 4.75
N CYS A 118 -28.82 1.72 4.47
CA CYS A 118 -28.27 2.97 4.94
C CYS A 118 -29.16 3.56 6.03
N CYS A 119 -28.59 3.82 7.20
CA CYS A 119 -29.28 4.30 8.41
C CYS A 119 -28.59 5.56 8.94
N VAL A 120 -29.33 6.45 9.60
CA VAL A 120 -28.76 7.65 10.24
C VAL A 120 -28.75 7.46 11.76
N PRO A 121 -27.60 7.54 12.45
CA PRO A 121 -27.56 7.52 13.91
C PRO A 121 -28.38 8.67 14.50
N CYS A 122 -29.20 8.37 15.50
CA CYS A 122 -30.17 9.32 16.03
C CYS A 122 -30.37 9.22 17.54
N PHE A 123 -30.74 10.35 18.15
CA PHE A 123 -31.28 10.37 19.50
C PHE A 123 -32.63 9.64 19.49
N GLY A 124 -32.67 8.57 20.28
CA GLY A 124 -33.70 7.55 20.19
C GLY A 124 -35.06 7.94 20.75
N SER A 125 -36.03 7.06 20.55
CA SER A 125 -37.42 7.17 21.00
C SER A 125 -37.61 7.46 22.50
N GLY A 126 -36.63 7.13 23.33
CA GLY A 126 -36.60 7.44 24.77
C GLY A 126 -36.16 8.86 25.15
N ILE A 127 -35.70 9.67 24.20
CA ILE A 127 -35.27 11.07 24.40
C ILE A 127 -36.33 11.99 23.78
N ASP A 128 -36.87 12.91 24.57
CA ASP A 128 -37.76 13.94 24.04
C ASP A 128 -36.95 14.91 23.17
N ARG A 129 -37.37 15.05 21.90
CA ARG A 129 -36.72 15.89 20.90
C ARG A 129 -36.80 17.38 21.26
N GLY A 130 -37.70 17.77 22.16
CA GLY A 130 -37.81 19.11 22.73
C GLY A 130 -36.84 19.42 23.87
N MET A 131 -36.10 18.43 24.40
CA MET A 131 -35.04 18.69 25.38
C MET A 131 -33.93 19.55 24.77
N THR A 132 -33.33 20.41 25.58
CA THR A 132 -32.18 21.21 25.16
C THR A 132 -30.89 20.39 25.17
N VAL A 133 -29.94 20.76 24.30
CA VAL A 133 -28.60 20.13 24.25
C VAL A 133 -27.93 20.13 25.64
N ARG A 134 -28.10 21.20 26.43
CA ARG A 134 -27.54 21.32 27.78
C ARG A 134 -28.09 20.30 28.80
N GLU A 135 -29.30 19.79 28.61
CA GLU A 135 -29.89 18.78 29.51
C GLU A 135 -29.23 17.40 29.36
N LEU A 136 -28.77 17.06 28.15
CA LEU A 136 -28.05 15.81 27.87
C LEU A 136 -26.53 15.97 27.93
N PHE A 137 -26.01 17.12 27.52
CA PHE A 137 -24.59 17.43 27.43
C PHE A 137 -24.24 18.66 28.29
N PRO A 138 -24.17 18.52 29.62
CA PRO A 138 -23.99 19.64 30.55
C PRO A 138 -22.63 20.36 30.45
N LYS A 139 -21.67 19.83 29.67
CA LYS A 139 -20.42 20.52 29.32
C LYS A 139 -20.55 21.50 28.14
N VAL A 140 -21.69 21.55 27.45
CA VAL A 140 -21.94 22.53 26.36
C VAL A 140 -22.19 23.91 26.96
N THR A 141 -21.21 24.81 26.80
CA THR A 141 -21.18 26.14 27.44
C THR A 141 -21.58 27.30 26.53
N ASP A 142 -21.45 27.20 25.21
CA ASP A 142 -21.98 28.23 24.29
C ASP A 142 -23.50 28.23 24.37
N GLU A 143 -24.10 29.37 24.71
CA GLU A 143 -25.55 29.47 24.91
C GLU A 143 -26.36 29.13 23.65
N ARG A 144 -25.82 29.36 22.44
CA ARG A 144 -26.52 29.04 21.17
C ARG A 144 -26.60 27.54 20.94
N ASP A 145 -25.56 26.82 21.32
CA ASP A 145 -25.50 25.36 21.24
C ASP A 145 -26.33 24.75 22.36
N ALA A 146 -26.13 25.24 23.58
CA ALA A 146 -26.79 24.79 24.79
C ALA A 146 -28.32 24.91 24.75
N SER A 147 -28.86 25.99 24.16
CA SER A 147 -30.29 26.23 24.05
C SER A 147 -30.97 25.59 22.83
N ALA A 148 -30.19 24.95 21.94
CA ALA A 148 -30.75 24.23 20.79
C ALA A 148 -31.54 23.00 21.24
N THR A 149 -32.56 22.59 20.49
CA THR A 149 -33.27 21.33 20.78
C THR A 149 -32.57 20.13 20.13
N ILE A 150 -32.68 18.97 20.74
CA ILE A 150 -32.14 17.71 20.19
C ILE A 150 -32.76 17.37 18.82
N GLY A 151 -34.01 17.77 18.57
CA GLY A 151 -34.69 17.59 17.27
C GLY A 151 -34.14 18.45 16.13
N ASP A 152 -33.48 19.57 16.44
CA ASP A 152 -32.92 20.49 15.44
C ASP A 152 -31.53 20.04 14.93
N LEU A 153 -30.83 19.20 15.69
CA LEU A 153 -29.51 18.68 15.34
C LEU A 153 -29.53 17.89 14.03
N ARG A 154 -28.43 17.95 13.28
CA ARG A 154 -28.25 17.22 12.01
C ARG A 154 -26.98 16.40 12.05
N ALA A 155 -27.10 15.10 11.77
CA ALA A 155 -25.96 14.23 11.55
C ALA A 155 -25.33 14.52 10.18
N LEU A 156 -24.01 14.73 10.14
CA LEU A 156 -23.21 14.78 8.92
C LEU A 156 -22.15 13.68 8.95
N SER A 157 -21.74 13.22 7.77
CA SER A 157 -20.65 12.27 7.60
C SER A 157 -19.39 13.04 7.24
N VAL A 158 -18.41 13.09 8.15
CA VAL A 158 -17.20 13.91 8.05
C VAL A 158 -15.94 13.10 8.34
N ASP A 159 -14.77 13.70 8.11
CA ASP A 159 -13.45 13.13 8.41
C ASP A 159 -13.31 11.69 7.88
N CYS A 160 -13.56 11.54 6.57
CA CYS A 160 -13.72 10.24 5.92
C CYS A 160 -12.39 9.63 5.46
N ALA A 161 -12.10 8.41 5.92
CA ALA A 161 -10.88 7.66 5.65
C ALA A 161 -11.16 6.29 4.99
N PRO A 162 -10.18 5.68 4.31
CA PRO A 162 -10.30 4.30 3.85
C PRO A 162 -10.26 3.30 5.02
N THR A 163 -10.90 2.15 4.84
CA THR A 163 -10.70 0.99 5.72
C THR A 163 -9.23 0.56 5.72
N LYS A 164 -8.65 0.33 6.91
CA LYS A 164 -7.29 -0.21 7.06
C LYS A 164 -7.29 -1.71 6.74
N GLU A 165 -6.33 -2.15 5.92
CA GLU A 165 -6.11 -3.58 5.64
C GLU A 165 -5.12 -4.14 6.66
N ARG A 166 -5.57 -5.05 7.53
CA ARG A 166 -4.71 -5.70 8.52
C ARG A 166 -4.38 -7.11 8.08
N ALA A 167 -3.12 -7.37 7.73
CA ALA A 167 -2.65 -8.68 7.25
C ALA A 167 -2.61 -9.74 8.38
N THR A 168 -3.75 -10.36 8.69
CA THR A 168 -3.87 -11.46 9.65
C THR A 168 -3.41 -12.79 9.06
N ARG A 169 -3.03 -13.75 9.93
CA ARG A 169 -2.62 -15.11 9.53
C ARG A 169 -3.74 -15.93 8.86
N SER A 170 -4.97 -15.42 8.83
CA SER A 170 -6.21 -16.09 8.44
C SER A 170 -6.77 -15.64 7.10
N GLY A 171 -6.40 -14.46 6.58
CA GLY A 171 -6.88 -13.98 5.28
C GLY A 171 -6.77 -12.48 5.04
N GLY A 172 -6.55 -11.68 6.09
CA GLY A 172 -6.63 -10.23 6.02
C GLY A 172 -8.01 -9.71 6.45
N ASP A 173 -7.99 -8.62 7.20
CA ASP A 173 -9.17 -7.99 7.81
C ASP A 173 -9.28 -6.56 7.27
N MET A 174 -10.50 -6.04 7.10
CA MET A 174 -10.75 -4.72 6.51
C MET A 174 -11.71 -3.92 7.40
N VAL A 175 -11.16 -3.06 8.26
CA VAL A 175 -11.88 -2.40 9.35
C VAL A 175 -11.75 -0.88 9.24
N CYS A 176 -12.79 -0.17 9.65
CA CYS A 176 -12.82 1.29 9.75
C CYS A 176 -11.91 1.82 10.87
N PRO A 177 -11.25 2.98 10.71
CA PRO A 177 -10.60 3.68 11.81
C PRO A 177 -11.54 3.94 13.00
N GLY A 178 -10.97 4.02 14.21
CA GLY A 178 -11.73 4.16 15.46
C GLY A 178 -12.70 5.34 15.43
N GLY A 179 -13.95 5.09 15.84
CA GLY A 179 -15.01 6.12 15.84
C GLY A 179 -15.60 6.45 14.47
N THR A 180 -15.19 5.77 13.41
CA THR A 180 -15.78 5.92 12.06
C THR A 180 -16.62 4.70 11.67
N PHE A 181 -17.60 4.88 10.80
CA PHE A 181 -18.49 3.81 10.32
C PHE A 181 -18.49 3.75 8.80
N LEU A 182 -18.69 2.57 8.22
CA LEU A 182 -18.67 2.36 6.78
C LEU A 182 -19.77 3.21 6.10
N GLN A 183 -19.40 4.12 5.18
CA GLN A 183 -20.35 4.87 4.34
C GLN A 183 -20.57 4.18 2.99
N GLY A 184 -19.59 3.42 2.49
CA GLY A 184 -19.70 2.69 1.22
C GLY A 184 -18.38 2.25 0.62
N PHE A 185 -18.38 2.00 -0.69
CA PHE A 185 -17.20 1.53 -1.44
C PHE A 185 -16.96 2.35 -2.71
N LYS A 186 -15.84 3.10 -2.77
CA LYS A 186 -15.40 3.85 -3.96
C LYS A 186 -15.15 2.98 -5.20
N ARG A 187 -14.99 1.67 -5.03
CA ARG A 187 -14.77 0.70 -6.12
C ARG A 187 -15.71 -0.48 -5.94
N SER A 188 -16.37 -0.85 -7.04
CA SER A 188 -17.26 -2.00 -7.12
C SER A 188 -17.08 -2.73 -8.44
N ASN A 189 -17.45 -4.00 -8.46
CA ASN A 189 -17.48 -4.83 -9.66
C ASN A 189 -18.94 -5.13 -10.04
N ARG A 190 -19.28 -4.92 -11.31
CA ARG A 190 -20.59 -5.28 -11.87
C ARG A 190 -20.63 -6.77 -12.20
N ALA A 191 -21.61 -7.47 -11.68
CA ALA A 191 -21.91 -8.86 -11.99
C ALA A 191 -23.35 -8.99 -12.52
N THR A 192 -23.69 -10.15 -13.10
CA THR A 192 -25.03 -10.46 -13.59
C THR A 192 -25.36 -11.89 -13.18
N GLY A 193 -26.45 -12.07 -12.44
CA GLY A 193 -26.92 -13.40 -12.05
C GLY A 193 -27.84 -14.03 -13.10
N ASN A 194 -28.24 -15.29 -12.88
CA ASN A 194 -29.16 -16.03 -13.76
C ASN A 194 -30.55 -15.36 -13.93
N GLY A 195 -30.89 -14.36 -13.11
CA GLY A 195 -32.08 -13.52 -13.25
C GLY A 195 -31.94 -12.30 -14.18
N GLY A 196 -30.80 -12.12 -14.87
CA GLY A 196 -30.59 -11.10 -15.92
C GLY A 196 -30.43 -9.65 -15.44
N LYS A 197 -30.92 -9.29 -14.24
CA LYS A 197 -30.59 -8.00 -13.62
C LYS A 197 -29.11 -7.98 -13.20
N PRO A 198 -28.39 -6.86 -13.44
CA PRO A 198 -27.07 -6.66 -12.87
C PRO A 198 -27.16 -6.44 -11.35
N PHE A 199 -26.10 -6.81 -10.65
CA PHE A 199 -25.85 -6.44 -9.26
C PHE A 199 -24.38 -6.04 -9.11
N TYR A 200 -24.04 -5.35 -8.03
CA TYR A 200 -22.66 -4.97 -7.73
C TYR A 200 -22.19 -5.62 -6.44
N TYR A 201 -20.88 -5.89 -6.36
CA TYR A 201 -20.20 -6.31 -5.13
C TYR A 201 -18.97 -5.41 -4.89
N PRO A 202 -18.56 -5.20 -3.62
CA PRO A 202 -17.46 -4.29 -3.29
C PRO A 202 -16.12 -4.81 -3.82
N LYS A 203 -15.20 -3.86 -4.07
CA LYS A 203 -13.85 -4.15 -4.54
C LYS A 203 -12.85 -3.26 -3.81
N ASP A 204 -11.84 -3.88 -3.21
CA ASP A 204 -10.81 -3.24 -2.40
C ASP A 204 -11.41 -2.45 -1.21
N GLN A 205 -10.70 -1.44 -0.71
CA GLN A 205 -11.08 -0.69 0.50
C GLN A 205 -12.47 -0.03 0.44
N GLY A 206 -13.18 -0.10 1.57
CA GLY A 206 -14.34 0.75 1.87
C GLY A 206 -13.92 2.16 2.28
N ILE A 207 -14.89 3.06 2.37
CA ILE A 207 -14.75 4.39 2.98
C ILE A 207 -15.60 4.44 4.24
N CYS A 208 -14.98 4.90 5.32
CA CYS A 208 -15.60 5.09 6.61
C CYS A 208 -15.54 6.56 7.01
N CYS A 209 -16.58 7.08 7.63
CA CYS A 209 -16.67 8.47 8.07
C CYS A 209 -17.03 8.54 9.55
N LYS A 210 -16.58 9.58 10.25
CA LYS A 210 -17.08 9.94 11.57
C LYS A 210 -18.46 10.58 11.39
N VAL A 211 -19.44 10.18 12.18
CA VAL A 211 -20.72 10.91 12.25
C VAL A 211 -20.59 11.98 13.33
N LYS A 212 -20.97 13.22 13.01
CA LYS A 212 -21.04 14.30 14.01
C LYS A 212 -22.39 15.02 13.91
N PHE A 213 -22.97 15.38 15.06
CA PHE A 213 -24.19 16.18 15.15
C PHE A 213 -23.86 17.66 15.19
N VAL A 214 -24.21 18.40 14.14
CA VAL A 214 -23.94 19.83 14.01
C VAL A 214 -24.78 20.64 15.02
N LEU A 215 -24.12 21.54 15.73
CA LEU A 215 -24.69 22.51 16.66
C LEU A 215 -24.79 23.91 15.98
N PRO A 216 -25.71 24.80 16.41
CA PRO A 216 -25.89 26.14 15.81
C PRO A 216 -24.65 27.06 15.75
N SER A 217 -23.62 26.83 16.56
CA SER A 217 -22.35 27.56 16.49
C SER A 217 -21.48 27.20 15.29
N GLY A 218 -21.73 26.04 14.64
CA GLY A 218 -20.85 25.43 13.64
C GLY A 218 -19.89 24.37 14.20
N ASN A 219 -19.82 24.22 15.54
CA ASN A 219 -19.22 23.05 16.17
C ASN A 219 -20.14 21.82 16.06
N ALA A 220 -19.67 20.65 16.46
CA ALA A 220 -20.44 19.42 16.46
C ALA A 220 -20.12 18.50 17.65
N LEU A 221 -21.05 17.60 17.97
CA LEU A 221 -20.85 16.48 18.90
C LEU A 221 -20.53 15.21 18.10
N GLY A 222 -19.34 14.64 18.28
CA GLY A 222 -18.92 13.44 17.56
C GLY A 222 -19.48 12.14 18.13
N THR A 223 -19.78 11.18 17.26
CA THR A 223 -20.05 9.79 17.65
C THR A 223 -18.76 9.00 17.79
N GLU A 224 -18.74 8.02 18.69
CA GLU A 224 -17.74 6.97 18.74
C GLU A 224 -18.39 5.59 18.51
N GLN A 225 -17.56 4.58 18.21
CA GLN A 225 -17.98 3.18 18.20
C GLN A 225 -18.13 2.65 19.63
N CYS A 226 -19.20 1.90 19.90
CA CYS A 226 -19.44 1.24 21.18
C CYS A 226 -20.09 -0.14 21.00
N GLU A 227 -20.07 -0.96 22.06
CA GLU A 227 -20.69 -2.30 22.12
C GLU A 227 -20.33 -3.24 20.94
N CYS A 228 -19.14 -3.06 20.35
CA CYS A 228 -18.71 -3.77 19.16
C CYS A 228 -18.69 -5.30 19.32
N ALA A 229 -19.26 -5.98 18.34
CA ALA A 229 -19.30 -7.44 18.24
C ALA A 229 -19.12 -7.91 16.79
N THR A 230 -18.52 -9.08 16.61
CA THR A 230 -18.51 -9.78 15.32
C THR A 230 -19.84 -10.50 15.11
N GLU A 231 -20.59 -10.17 14.05
CA GLU A 231 -21.93 -10.74 13.81
C GLU A 231 -21.82 -12.23 13.46
N SER A 232 -22.40 -13.09 14.30
CA SER A 232 -22.26 -14.54 14.20
C SER A 232 -23.36 -15.14 13.33
N GLY A 233 -23.27 -14.96 12.02
CA GLY A 233 -24.30 -15.43 11.08
C GLY A 233 -23.86 -15.53 9.62
N TYR A 234 -24.85 -15.81 8.76
CA TYR A 234 -24.73 -15.83 7.29
C TYR A 234 -25.37 -14.58 6.63
N ASP A 235 -25.77 -13.61 7.46
CA ASP A 235 -26.35 -12.35 7.02
C ASP A 235 -25.27 -11.32 6.74
N VAL A 236 -25.58 -10.34 5.88
CA VAL A 236 -24.71 -9.23 5.53
C VAL A 236 -25.26 -7.94 6.12
N SER A 237 -25.75 -8.02 7.36
CA SER A 237 -26.41 -6.95 8.11
C SER A 237 -26.20 -7.14 9.60
N CYS A 238 -25.95 -6.05 10.32
CA CYS A 238 -26.02 -6.04 11.78
C CYS A 238 -27.48 -6.17 12.21
N GLY A 239 -27.85 -7.29 12.85
CA GLY A 239 -29.24 -7.56 13.23
C GLY A 239 -29.88 -8.79 12.58
N GLN A 240 -29.08 -9.78 12.16
CA GLN A 240 -29.54 -11.14 11.81
C GLN A 240 -30.60 -11.25 10.68
N SER A 241 -30.82 -10.20 9.88
CA SER A 241 -31.56 -10.29 8.63
C SER A 241 -31.39 -9.04 7.76
N ASN A 242 -31.23 -9.27 6.46
CA ASN A 242 -30.96 -8.30 5.40
C ASN A 242 -32.14 -7.33 5.09
N VAL A 243 -32.81 -6.75 6.09
CA VAL A 243 -33.94 -5.81 5.93
C VAL A 243 -33.82 -4.59 6.86
N PRO A 244 -34.16 -3.36 6.40
CA PRO A 244 -33.99 -2.14 7.19
C PRO A 244 -34.60 -2.18 8.59
N THR A 245 -35.82 -2.70 8.74
CA THR A 245 -36.54 -2.72 10.04
C THR A 245 -35.95 -3.69 11.07
N ALA A 246 -35.10 -4.64 10.67
CA ALA A 246 -34.35 -5.47 11.61
C ALA A 246 -33.09 -4.75 12.10
N VAL A 247 -32.44 -4.00 11.20
CA VAL A 247 -31.28 -3.16 11.47
C VAL A 247 -31.64 -1.99 12.38
N GLU A 248 -32.76 -1.30 12.14
CA GLU A 248 -33.34 -0.27 13.05
C GLU A 248 -33.50 -0.80 14.48
N LYS A 249 -34.01 -2.04 14.60
CA LYS A 249 -34.25 -2.70 15.88
C LYS A 249 -32.97 -3.20 16.57
N ASN A 250 -31.88 -3.41 15.81
CA ASN A 250 -30.59 -3.84 16.33
C ASN A 250 -29.71 -2.66 16.77
N GLY A 251 -29.75 -1.54 16.04
CA GLY A 251 -29.05 -0.30 16.39
C GLY A 251 -27.53 -0.30 16.15
N ALA A 252 -26.94 -1.41 15.68
CA ALA A 252 -25.53 -1.46 15.29
C ALA A 252 -25.35 -1.27 13.77
N ALA A 253 -24.21 -0.71 13.38
CA ALA A 253 -23.80 -0.48 12.00
C ALA A 253 -22.43 -1.12 11.71
N ILE A 254 -22.09 -1.25 10.43
CA ILE A 254 -20.86 -1.95 10.03
C ILE A 254 -19.64 -1.06 10.29
N SER A 255 -18.77 -1.52 11.17
CA SER A 255 -17.41 -0.99 11.38
C SER A 255 -16.35 -1.75 10.59
N GLY A 256 -16.63 -2.95 10.08
CA GLY A 256 -15.65 -3.69 9.30
C GLY A 256 -16.07 -5.06 8.77
N PHE A 257 -15.12 -5.72 8.12
CA PHE A 257 -15.19 -7.09 7.64
C PHE A 257 -13.97 -7.86 8.16
N THR A 258 -14.19 -8.90 8.96
CA THR A 258 -13.09 -9.69 9.55
C THR A 258 -12.58 -10.79 8.63
N SER A 259 -12.91 -10.73 7.34
CA SER A 259 -12.47 -11.65 6.30
C SER A 259 -12.42 -10.96 4.94
N VAL A 260 -11.27 -11.02 4.28
CA VAL A 260 -11.05 -10.50 2.92
C VAL A 260 -10.69 -11.62 1.96
N ILE A 261 -11.38 -11.68 0.82
CA ILE A 261 -11.11 -12.64 -0.25
C ILE A 261 -10.13 -12.01 -1.26
N SER A 262 -8.89 -12.51 -1.26
CA SER A 262 -7.91 -12.22 -2.32
C SER A 262 -8.33 -12.88 -3.64
N ALA A 263 -8.61 -12.08 -4.66
CA ALA A 263 -9.07 -12.51 -5.98
C ALA A 263 -8.23 -11.89 -7.12
N MET A 264 -8.43 -12.38 -8.34
CA MET A 264 -7.90 -11.78 -9.56
C MET A 264 -9.02 -11.18 -10.40
N GLY A 265 -8.88 -9.91 -10.78
CA GLY A 265 -9.78 -9.24 -11.72
C GLY A 265 -9.57 -9.71 -13.16
N ALA A 266 -10.45 -9.29 -14.07
CA ALA A 266 -10.46 -9.73 -15.47
C ALA A 266 -9.16 -9.43 -16.25
N LEU A 267 -8.34 -8.49 -15.79
CA LEU A 267 -7.03 -8.14 -16.36
C LEU A 267 -5.84 -8.83 -15.66
N GLY A 268 -6.09 -9.76 -14.73
CA GLY A 268 -5.06 -10.44 -13.93
C GLY A 268 -4.50 -9.62 -12.77
N SER A 269 -4.95 -8.37 -12.59
CA SER A 269 -4.63 -7.57 -11.41
C SER A 269 -5.22 -8.22 -10.14
N PRO A 270 -4.49 -8.26 -9.01
CA PRO A 270 -5.09 -8.63 -7.74
C PRO A 270 -6.20 -7.64 -7.37
N MET A 271 -7.19 -8.13 -6.63
CA MET A 271 -8.23 -7.33 -6.01
C MET A 271 -8.68 -7.99 -4.72
N LEU A 272 -9.12 -7.17 -3.77
CA LEU A 272 -9.67 -7.66 -2.51
C LEU A 272 -11.19 -7.60 -2.58
N VAL A 273 -11.87 -8.58 -2.00
CA VAL A 273 -13.34 -8.62 -1.92
C VAL A 273 -13.73 -8.84 -0.46
N PRO A 274 -14.27 -7.83 0.23
CA PRO A 274 -14.74 -7.96 1.62
C PRO A 274 -15.83 -9.03 1.76
N SER A 275 -15.82 -9.74 2.89
CA SER A 275 -16.71 -10.87 3.15
C SER A 275 -17.01 -11.04 4.64
N THR A 276 -18.12 -11.72 4.98
CA THR A 276 -18.47 -12.01 6.38
C THR A 276 -17.42 -12.91 7.05
N PRO A 277 -17.25 -12.87 8.40
CA PRO A 277 -18.06 -12.14 9.37
C PRO A 277 -17.93 -10.60 9.31
N LEU A 278 -19.02 -9.92 9.68
CA LEU A 278 -19.03 -8.46 9.83
C LEU A 278 -18.55 -8.09 11.23
N GLU A 279 -17.89 -6.94 11.33
CA GLU A 279 -17.74 -6.23 12.59
C GLU A 279 -18.84 -5.16 12.68
N CYS A 280 -19.63 -5.24 13.76
CA CYS A 280 -20.82 -4.42 13.99
C CYS A 280 -20.64 -3.67 15.31
N CYS A 281 -20.77 -2.35 15.29
CA CYS A 281 -20.71 -1.49 16.47
C CYS A 281 -21.95 -0.61 16.54
N ASN A 282 -22.43 -0.32 17.74
CA ASN A 282 -23.39 0.75 17.97
C ASN A 282 -22.68 2.12 17.84
N ALA A 283 -23.45 3.14 17.45
CA ALA A 283 -23.00 4.52 17.53
C ALA A 283 -23.34 5.10 18.90
N CYS A 284 -22.37 5.77 19.52
CA CYS A 284 -22.49 6.34 20.86
C CYS A 284 -22.04 7.81 20.90
N VAL A 285 -22.58 8.62 21.80
CA VAL A 285 -22.06 9.96 22.13
C VAL A 285 -21.68 10.00 23.60
N ARG A 286 -20.57 10.65 23.96
CA ARG A 286 -20.19 10.81 25.37
C ARG A 286 -21.15 11.78 26.07
N LYS A 287 -21.66 11.43 27.26
CA LYS A 287 -22.43 12.36 28.12
C LYS A 287 -21.63 13.61 28.48
N ASP A 288 -20.30 13.46 28.53
CA ASP A 288 -19.35 14.52 28.80
C ASP A 288 -18.65 15.05 27.52
N ALA A 289 -19.28 14.87 26.35
CA ALA A 289 -18.81 15.45 25.10
C ALA A 289 -18.69 16.98 25.21
N ASN A 290 -17.54 17.50 24.78
CA ASN A 290 -17.36 18.92 24.49
C ASN A 290 -17.58 19.14 22.98
N PRO A 291 -18.21 20.24 22.55
CA PRO A 291 -18.25 20.60 21.12
C PRO A 291 -16.84 20.69 20.52
N VAL A 292 -16.66 20.14 19.32
CA VAL A 292 -15.43 20.21 18.52
C VAL A 292 -15.72 20.79 17.14
N PRO A 293 -14.72 21.30 16.39
CA PRO A 293 -14.92 21.72 15.01
C PRO A 293 -15.56 20.60 14.16
N LEU A 294 -16.46 20.99 13.23
CA LEU A 294 -17.19 20.03 12.41
C LEU A 294 -16.25 19.10 11.63
N SER A 295 -15.22 19.65 10.99
CA SER A 295 -14.02 18.91 10.61
C SER A 295 -12.84 19.53 11.34
N ASP A 296 -12.04 18.67 11.95
CA ASP A 296 -10.82 18.96 12.69
C ASP A 296 -9.61 18.26 12.03
N GLY A 297 -9.83 17.62 10.88
CA GLY A 297 -8.86 16.77 10.21
C GLY A 297 -8.65 15.44 10.94
N CYS A 298 -8.13 15.47 12.17
CA CYS A 298 -7.54 14.30 12.83
C CYS A 298 -8.47 13.52 13.80
N SER A 299 -9.75 13.87 13.99
CA SER A 299 -10.63 13.08 14.89
C SER A 299 -10.99 11.68 14.36
N HIS A 300 -10.77 11.42 13.07
CA HIS A 300 -10.80 10.09 12.46
C HIS A 300 -9.51 9.28 12.70
N LEU A 301 -8.44 9.96 13.10
CA LEU A 301 -7.15 9.41 13.52
C LEU A 301 -7.07 9.33 15.06
N GLY A 302 -8.21 9.40 15.76
CA GLY A 302 -8.28 9.38 17.22
C GLY A 302 -7.52 10.52 17.91
N TYR A 303 -7.37 11.69 17.24
CA TYR A 303 -6.43 12.75 17.65
C TYR A 303 -5.00 12.23 17.83
N CYS A 304 -4.53 11.48 16.82
CA CYS A 304 -3.20 10.88 16.77
C CYS A 304 -2.93 9.95 17.97
N ASN A 305 -3.98 9.38 18.57
CA ASN A 305 -3.97 8.60 19.81
C ASN A 305 -3.23 9.25 21.01
N GLY A 306 -2.99 10.57 20.99
CA GLY A 306 -2.11 11.25 21.97
C GLY A 306 -0.62 10.95 21.80
N HIS A 307 -0.22 10.43 20.63
CA HIS A 307 1.12 10.01 20.25
C HIS A 307 1.66 10.73 19.00
N GLY A 308 1.00 11.81 18.58
CA GLY A 308 1.48 12.75 17.56
C GLY A 308 0.72 14.07 17.61
N ASP A 309 1.24 15.06 16.89
CA ASP A 309 0.60 16.37 16.70
C ASP A 309 -0.33 16.35 15.48
N CYS A 310 -1.50 16.99 15.57
CA CYS A 310 -2.45 17.10 14.47
C CYS A 310 -2.12 18.30 13.59
N LEU A 311 -1.91 18.07 12.29
CA LEU A 311 -1.65 19.11 11.30
C LEU A 311 -2.95 19.64 10.66
N ILE A 312 -2.89 20.88 10.16
CA ILE A 312 -4.05 21.61 9.60
C ILE A 312 -4.65 20.93 8.35
N ASP A 313 -3.87 20.09 7.67
CA ASP A 313 -4.32 19.29 6.52
C ASP A 313 -4.99 17.96 6.92
N GLY A 314 -5.06 17.65 8.21
CA GLY A 314 -5.75 16.49 8.78
C GLY A 314 -4.91 15.22 8.92
N HIS A 315 -3.58 15.32 8.83
CA HIS A 315 -2.65 14.21 9.10
C HIS A 315 -1.97 14.36 10.48
N CYS A 316 -1.45 13.26 11.00
CA CYS A 316 -0.71 13.22 12.26
C CYS A 316 0.81 13.21 12.03
N GLU A 317 1.54 14.08 12.73
CA GLU A 317 3.00 14.02 12.85
C GLU A 317 3.36 13.25 14.13
N CYS A 318 3.73 11.97 13.98
CA CYS A 318 3.92 11.08 15.13
C CYS A 318 5.19 11.39 15.93
N HIS A 319 5.06 11.32 17.26
CA HIS A 319 6.18 11.42 18.18
C HIS A 319 7.16 10.24 18.00
N VAL A 320 8.44 10.48 18.29
CA VAL A 320 9.51 9.47 18.12
C VAL A 320 9.16 8.16 18.84
N GLY A 321 9.22 7.05 18.10
CA GLY A 321 8.83 5.72 18.58
C GLY A 321 7.40 5.31 18.22
N TRP A 322 6.62 6.18 17.56
CA TRP A 322 5.29 5.87 17.04
C TRP A 322 5.22 6.04 15.51
N THR A 323 4.33 5.27 14.91
CA THR A 323 4.08 5.18 13.45
C THR A 323 2.61 4.79 13.22
N SER A 324 2.22 4.59 11.96
CA SER A 324 0.84 4.62 11.41
C SER A 324 0.25 6.02 11.27
N ASP A 325 -0.72 6.17 10.37
CA ASP A 325 -1.37 7.47 10.06
C ASP A 325 -2.04 8.12 11.28
N ASP A 326 -2.34 7.32 12.31
CA ASP A 326 -2.98 7.71 13.58
C ASP A 326 -2.04 7.55 14.80
N CYS A 327 -0.75 7.31 14.59
CA CYS A 327 0.26 7.11 15.64
C CYS A 327 -0.11 6.03 16.67
N SER A 328 -0.83 4.99 16.22
CA SER A 328 -1.31 3.89 17.07
C SER A 328 -0.37 2.68 17.11
N GLU A 329 0.58 2.60 16.17
CA GLU A 329 1.57 1.54 16.09
C GLU A 329 2.93 2.03 16.63
N VAL A 330 3.67 1.14 17.31
CA VAL A 330 5.01 1.45 17.81
C VAL A 330 6.04 1.19 16.72
N ASP A 331 7.00 2.11 16.53
CA ASP A 331 8.07 1.93 15.54
C ASP A 331 9.16 0.96 16.04
N ASP A 332 8.90 -0.32 15.85
CA ASP A 332 9.84 -1.44 16.08
C ASP A 332 11.20 -1.26 15.36
N ALA A 333 11.31 -0.40 14.34
CA ALA A 333 12.59 -0.14 13.66
C ALA A 333 13.62 0.50 14.62
N THR A 334 13.18 1.35 15.55
CA THR A 334 14.04 1.94 16.59
C THR A 334 14.63 0.89 17.53
N GLY A 335 13.95 -0.24 17.73
CA GLY A 335 14.31 -1.25 18.74
C GLY A 335 15.44 -2.21 18.34
N MET A 336 15.73 -2.41 17.04
CA MET A 336 16.60 -3.52 16.61
C MET A 336 17.70 -3.20 15.58
N TYR A 337 17.65 -2.06 14.88
CA TYR A 337 18.59 -1.78 13.77
C TYR A 337 19.41 -0.49 13.88
N GLY A 338 19.13 0.41 14.84
CA GLY A 338 19.85 1.67 14.99
C GLY A 338 21.30 1.50 15.46
N GLU A 339 21.50 1.29 16.76
CA GLU A 339 22.83 1.39 17.38
C GLU A 339 23.75 0.19 17.06
N THR A 340 23.23 -1.03 17.18
CA THR A 340 24.01 -2.28 17.09
C THR A 340 24.68 -2.45 15.73
N TRP A 341 24.01 -2.05 14.64
CA TRP A 341 24.55 -2.11 13.28
C TRP A 341 25.65 -1.09 13.04
N GLN A 342 25.55 0.12 13.60
CA GLN A 342 26.61 1.12 13.50
C GLN A 342 27.89 0.63 14.19
N TYR A 343 27.78 0.07 15.40
CA TYR A 343 28.93 -0.54 16.08
C TYR A 343 29.49 -1.75 15.31
N ALA A 344 28.65 -2.58 14.71
CA ALA A 344 29.08 -3.72 13.90
C ALA A 344 29.86 -3.30 12.63
N VAL A 345 29.39 -2.27 11.91
CA VAL A 345 30.07 -1.72 10.73
C VAL A 345 31.40 -1.08 11.11
N MET A 346 31.45 -0.30 12.20
CA MET A 346 32.68 0.29 12.71
C MET A 346 33.71 -0.78 13.11
N LEU A 347 33.28 -1.83 13.81
CA LEU A 347 34.14 -2.96 14.18
C LEU A 347 34.67 -3.71 12.95
N ALA A 348 33.80 -3.96 11.95
CA ALA A 348 34.21 -4.59 10.70
C ALA A 348 35.24 -3.76 9.92
N GLY A 349 35.07 -2.43 9.87
CA GLY A 349 36.03 -1.51 9.27
C GLY A 349 37.41 -1.54 9.95
N VAL A 350 37.43 -1.51 11.29
CA VAL A 350 38.69 -1.63 12.06
C VAL A 350 39.38 -2.98 11.82
N LEU A 351 38.63 -4.09 11.80
CA LEU A 351 39.18 -5.42 11.54
C LEU A 351 39.74 -5.54 10.12
N LEU A 352 39.05 -4.99 9.10
CA LEU A 352 39.55 -4.93 7.73
C LEU A 352 40.83 -4.09 7.62
N GLY A 353 40.86 -2.90 8.24
CA GLY A 353 42.05 -2.05 8.27
C GLY A 353 43.27 -2.74 8.90
N CYS A 354 43.07 -3.43 10.03
CA CYS A 354 44.11 -4.24 10.67
C CYS A 354 44.61 -5.38 9.78
N CYS A 355 43.71 -6.11 9.11
CA CYS A 355 44.08 -7.17 8.17
C CYS A 355 44.88 -6.64 6.97
N ILE A 356 44.45 -5.54 6.35
CA ILE A 356 45.14 -4.91 5.22
C ILE A 356 46.53 -4.42 5.65
N ARG A 357 46.65 -3.76 6.81
CA ARG A 357 47.94 -3.32 7.37
C ARG A 357 48.89 -4.50 7.60
N ALA A 358 48.40 -5.62 8.15
CA ALA A 358 49.23 -6.81 8.37
C ALA A 358 49.73 -7.46 7.06
N ILE A 359 48.91 -7.45 6.00
CA ILE A 359 49.30 -7.92 4.66
C ILE A 359 50.37 -6.99 4.06
N LEU A 360 50.18 -5.66 4.14
CA LEU A 360 51.12 -4.67 3.64
C LEU A 360 52.47 -4.73 4.36
N CYS A 361 52.49 -4.85 5.69
CA CYS A 361 53.73 -5.03 6.45
C CYS A 361 54.52 -6.26 5.99
N ARG A 362 53.85 -7.42 5.81
CA ARG A 362 54.50 -8.64 5.27
C ARG A 362 55.02 -8.47 3.85
N HIS A 363 54.32 -7.72 3.00
CA HIS A 363 54.81 -7.41 1.65
C HIS A 363 56.07 -6.53 1.68
N VAL A 364 56.11 -5.52 2.57
CA VAL A 364 57.30 -4.67 2.77
C VAL A 364 58.47 -5.49 3.34
N GLU A 365 58.24 -6.38 4.30
CA GLU A 365 59.24 -7.32 4.81
C GLU A 365 59.82 -8.20 3.68
N GLN A 366 58.97 -8.80 2.83
CA GLN A 366 59.44 -9.62 1.70
C GLN A 366 60.22 -8.81 0.66
N VAL A 367 59.77 -7.60 0.31
CA VAL A 367 60.51 -6.71 -0.62
C VAL A 367 61.86 -6.30 -0.04
N ASN A 368 61.94 -6.02 1.27
CA ASN A 368 63.19 -5.70 1.95
C ASN A 368 64.13 -6.90 2.04
N MET A 369 63.61 -8.11 2.27
CA MET A 369 64.41 -9.35 2.21
C MET A 369 64.96 -9.61 0.79
N ILE A 370 64.17 -9.37 -0.27
CA ILE A 370 64.63 -9.48 -1.66
C ILE A 370 65.70 -8.41 -1.98
N ARG A 371 65.57 -7.19 -1.45
CA ARG A 371 66.62 -6.15 -1.56
C ARG A 371 67.91 -6.55 -0.83
N ALA A 372 67.80 -7.09 0.39
CA ALA A 372 68.96 -7.58 1.13
C ALA A 372 69.67 -8.74 0.42
N GLN A 373 68.93 -9.69 -0.15
CA GLN A 373 69.49 -10.78 -0.97
C GLN A 373 70.21 -10.28 -2.24
N ARG A 374 69.74 -9.18 -2.85
CA ARG A 374 70.44 -8.57 -3.99
C ARG A 374 71.75 -7.91 -3.58
N LEU A 375 71.79 -7.21 -2.45
CA LEU A 375 73.02 -6.63 -1.91
C LEU A 375 74.07 -7.72 -1.59
N MET A 376 73.65 -8.82 -0.95
CA MET A 376 74.51 -9.98 -0.65
C MET A 376 75.02 -10.73 -1.90
N MET A 377 74.39 -10.56 -3.07
CA MET A 377 74.91 -11.09 -4.34
C MET A 377 75.87 -10.14 -5.07
N GLN A 378 76.06 -8.91 -4.58
CA GLN A 378 76.88 -7.89 -5.26
C GLN A 378 78.32 -7.83 -4.74
N GLU A 379 78.57 -8.26 -3.50
CA GLU A 379 79.92 -8.34 -2.90
C GLU A 379 80.95 -9.13 -3.73
N PRO A 380 80.68 -10.34 -4.28
CA PRO A 380 81.67 -11.09 -5.04
C PRO A 380 82.05 -10.46 -6.39
N LEU A 381 81.29 -9.49 -6.90
CA LEU A 381 81.58 -8.83 -8.18
C LEU A 381 82.33 -7.49 -8.03
N LEU A 382 82.31 -6.86 -6.85
CA LEU A 382 83.15 -5.68 -6.59
C LEU A 382 84.59 -6.08 -6.28
N ARG A 383 84.80 -7.17 -5.53
CA ARG A 383 86.15 -7.66 -5.16
C ARG A 383 87.01 -8.07 -6.36
N GLN A 384 86.39 -8.44 -7.49
CA GLN A 384 87.12 -8.78 -8.73
C GLN A 384 87.48 -7.54 -9.59
N ARG A 385 87.09 -6.32 -9.17
CA ARG A 385 87.47 -5.07 -9.86
C ARG A 385 88.70 -4.38 -9.26
N GLU A 386 89.03 -4.66 -8.01
CA GLU A 386 90.18 -4.03 -7.31
C GLU A 386 91.52 -4.73 -7.62
N ASP A 387 91.52 -6.04 -7.88
CA ASP A 387 92.75 -6.82 -8.18
C ASP A 387 93.30 -6.60 -9.61
N ASN A 388 92.62 -5.85 -10.48
CA ASN A 388 92.79 -5.97 -11.95
C ASN A 388 93.24 -4.69 -12.69
N THR A 389 93.80 -3.70 -11.98
CA THR A 389 94.54 -2.57 -12.58
C THR A 389 95.84 -2.30 -11.82
N VAL A 390 96.84 -3.14 -12.10
CA VAL A 390 98.27 -2.84 -11.93
C VAL A 390 98.83 -2.52 -13.32
N MET A 391 99.81 -1.60 -13.41
CA MET A 391 100.38 -1.03 -14.65
C MET A 391 99.41 -0.09 -15.41
N ASP A 392 99.81 1.08 -15.94
CA ASP A 392 101.11 1.77 -15.91
C ASP A 392 100.93 3.27 -15.56
N GLU A 393 102.04 3.97 -15.31
CA GLU A 393 102.15 5.31 -14.73
C GLU A 393 102.89 6.27 -15.70
N TRP A 394 102.85 7.59 -15.45
CA TRP A 394 103.47 8.70 -16.24
C TRP A 394 102.75 8.95 -17.60
N GLU A 395 102.52 10.19 -18.07
CA GLU A 395 103.07 11.49 -17.66
C GLU A 395 102.08 12.68 -17.89
N GLU A 396 102.18 13.68 -17.02
CA GLU A 396 101.74 15.10 -17.03
C GLU A 396 100.63 15.68 -17.95
N ALA A 397 99.73 16.45 -17.31
CA ALA A 397 99.49 17.86 -17.69
C ALA A 397 99.05 18.70 -16.47
N SER A 398 99.77 19.78 -16.18
CA SER A 398 99.38 20.85 -15.23
C SER A 398 98.56 21.94 -15.96
N ASP A 399 97.97 22.99 -15.37
CA ASP A 399 97.97 23.57 -14.02
C ASP A 399 96.58 24.17 -13.72
N LEU A 400 96.20 24.29 -12.43
CA LEU A 400 95.77 25.55 -11.79
C LEU A 400 95.15 25.29 -10.41
N SER A 401 95.57 26.07 -9.41
CA SER A 401 95.03 26.03 -8.05
C SER A 401 94.49 27.40 -7.64
N THR A 402 93.37 27.40 -6.91
CA THR A 402 93.01 28.47 -5.97
C THR A 402 92.37 27.85 -4.73
N SER A 403 92.86 28.29 -3.57
CA SER A 403 92.24 28.20 -2.25
C SER A 403 90.81 28.75 -2.24
N GLU A 404 89.87 28.48 -1.33
CA GLU A 404 89.66 27.59 -0.16
C GLU A 404 88.20 27.92 0.31
N SER A 405 87.82 27.51 1.52
CA SER A 405 86.55 27.76 2.23
C SER A 405 86.21 29.28 2.45
N ASP A 406 85.06 29.72 2.96
CA ASP A 406 84.25 29.11 4.03
C ASP A 406 82.84 29.73 4.27
N SER A 407 81.99 28.98 4.99
CA SER A 407 80.98 29.43 5.98
C SER A 407 79.73 30.28 5.64
N ASN A 408 78.60 29.84 6.23
CA ASN A 408 77.53 30.60 6.92
C ASN A 408 76.75 31.78 6.27
N GLY A 409 75.41 31.71 6.37
CA GLY A 409 74.69 32.77 7.13
C GLY A 409 73.42 33.43 6.53
N ALA A 410 72.25 32.90 6.93
CA ALA A 410 71.03 33.64 7.35
C ALA A 410 70.30 34.71 6.46
N ARG A 411 68.96 34.52 6.42
CA ARG A 411 67.86 35.52 6.52
C ARG A 411 67.19 36.19 5.29
N ASP A 412 65.86 36.23 5.43
CA ASP A 412 64.84 37.28 5.14
C ASP A 412 64.52 37.76 3.70
N GLU A 413 63.38 37.24 3.20
CA GLU A 413 62.17 37.91 2.65
C GLU A 413 62.14 38.84 1.38
N GLU A 414 60.94 38.82 0.76
CA GLU A 414 60.29 39.75 -0.20
C GLU A 414 60.77 39.93 -1.67
N ASP A 415 60.05 39.22 -2.57
CA ASP A 415 59.15 39.75 -3.62
C ASP A 415 59.58 40.33 -5.01
N THR A 416 58.55 40.32 -5.88
CA THR A 416 58.24 41.01 -7.17
C THR A 416 58.80 40.61 -8.57
N GLU A 417 57.83 40.48 -9.49
CA GLU A 417 57.76 40.94 -10.91
C GLU A 417 58.37 40.11 -12.10
N ASP A 418 57.45 39.38 -12.77
CA ASP A 418 57.02 39.55 -14.19
C ASP A 418 57.70 38.91 -15.44
N ALA A 419 56.87 38.81 -16.50
CA ALA A 419 57.10 38.48 -17.93
C ALA A 419 57.37 36.99 -18.34
N ASP A 420 56.80 36.42 -19.43
CA ASP A 420 55.77 36.89 -20.39
C ASP A 420 55.19 35.73 -21.28
N THR A 421 54.09 36.00 -22.03
CA THR A 421 53.63 35.37 -23.31
C THR A 421 52.83 34.03 -23.36
N GLU A 422 51.50 34.15 -23.59
CA GLU A 422 50.57 33.47 -24.57
C GLU A 422 50.47 31.91 -24.68
N CYS A 423 49.34 31.27 -25.03
CA CYS A 423 48.00 31.67 -25.55
C CYS A 423 46.84 30.99 -24.73
N ASP A 424 45.58 31.44 -24.65
CA ASP A 424 44.51 31.71 -25.66
C ASP A 424 44.05 30.43 -26.42
N ASP A 425 42.77 30.18 -26.75
CA ASP A 425 41.56 31.04 -26.90
C ASP A 425 40.42 30.90 -25.83
N THR A 426 39.51 31.89 -25.81
CA THR A 426 38.16 31.99 -25.16
C THR A 426 37.04 31.28 -25.99
N GLU A 427 35.71 31.29 -25.73
CA GLU A 427 34.69 32.15 -25.07
C GLU A 427 33.63 31.25 -24.34
N SER A 428 33.07 31.56 -23.16
CA SER A 428 32.00 32.53 -22.78
C SER A 428 30.65 32.35 -23.54
N TYR A 429 29.45 32.64 -23.01
CA TYR A 429 29.02 33.71 -22.09
C TYR A 429 27.91 33.29 -21.10
N GLU A 430 27.53 34.21 -20.21
CA GLU A 430 26.79 33.98 -18.97
C GLU A 430 25.29 34.37 -18.98
N ALA A 431 24.67 34.06 -17.85
CA ALA A 431 23.32 34.31 -17.35
C ALA A 431 22.90 35.80 -17.22
N ASP A 432 21.58 36.06 -17.10
CA ASP A 432 20.94 36.40 -15.80
C ASP A 432 19.40 36.64 -15.88
N GLU A 433 18.76 36.72 -14.71
CA GLU A 433 17.35 37.10 -14.39
C GLU A 433 17.16 38.66 -14.42
N PRO A 434 16.00 39.32 -14.09
CA PRO A 434 14.75 38.86 -13.44
C PRO A 434 13.41 39.43 -14.03
N ALA A 435 12.33 39.42 -13.22
CA ALA A 435 10.92 39.71 -13.54
C ALA A 435 10.49 41.20 -13.73
N GLY A 436 9.27 41.42 -14.28
CA GLY A 436 8.55 42.71 -14.25
C GLY A 436 7.30 42.87 -15.16
N ASP A 437 6.11 42.61 -14.62
CA ASP A 437 4.83 43.37 -14.66
C ASP A 437 4.05 43.79 -15.96
N GLU A 438 2.70 43.82 -15.81
CA GLU A 438 1.64 44.68 -16.45
C GLU A 438 0.98 44.40 -17.85
N GLU A 439 -0.27 43.87 -17.76
CA GLU A 439 -1.58 44.29 -18.36
C GLU A 439 -2.05 44.20 -19.86
N MET A 440 -3.39 44.09 -19.95
CA MET A 440 -4.39 44.28 -21.04
C MET A 440 -4.42 43.40 -22.32
N GLY A 441 -5.63 42.97 -22.77
CA GLY A 441 -5.74 42.15 -24.00
C GLY A 441 -7.09 41.67 -24.60
N ALA A 442 -8.24 41.76 -23.90
CA ALA A 442 -9.63 41.57 -24.43
C ALA A 442 -10.09 40.22 -25.09
N ILE A 443 -11.37 39.89 -24.86
CA ILE A 443 -12.25 38.91 -25.55
C ILE A 443 -13.34 39.72 -26.34
N PRO A 444 -14.38 39.22 -27.08
CA PRO A 444 -14.96 37.86 -27.26
C PRO A 444 -15.36 37.55 -28.76
N PRO A 445 -16.50 36.91 -29.14
CA PRO A 445 -16.98 35.52 -28.91
C PRO A 445 -17.42 34.71 -30.18
N SER A 446 -17.71 33.42 -29.96
CA SER A 446 -18.85 32.62 -30.49
C SER A 446 -19.15 32.46 -32.00
N SER A 447 -19.41 31.21 -32.41
CA SER A 447 -20.68 30.85 -33.08
C SER A 447 -21.00 29.35 -32.95
N SER A 448 -22.20 29.03 -32.46
CA SER A 448 -22.78 27.67 -32.41
C SER A 448 -23.81 27.48 -33.53
N LEU A 449 -23.89 26.29 -34.15
CA LEU A 449 -25.07 25.79 -34.87
C LEU A 449 -25.19 24.26 -34.71
N ASN A 450 -26.41 23.75 -34.96
CA ASN A 450 -26.82 22.35 -34.77
C ASN A 450 -27.04 21.63 -36.13
N GLU A 451 -27.79 20.52 -36.09
CA GLU A 451 -28.53 19.85 -37.19
C GLU A 451 -27.83 18.69 -37.93
N GLU A 452 -28.02 17.49 -37.37
CA GLU A 452 -28.69 16.31 -37.97
C GLU A 452 -28.65 16.13 -39.50
N ASP A 453 -28.11 14.99 -40.02
CA ASP A 453 -28.91 13.93 -40.70
C ASP A 453 -28.10 12.64 -41.06
N GLU A 454 -28.73 11.65 -41.71
CA GLU A 454 -28.28 10.25 -41.90
C GLU A 454 -27.16 9.90 -42.94
N ALA A 455 -26.38 8.89 -42.56
CA ALA A 455 -25.84 7.72 -43.31
C ALA A 455 -25.42 7.75 -44.81
N THR A 456 -24.18 7.29 -45.07
CA THR A 456 -23.86 6.25 -46.10
C THR A 456 -22.43 5.69 -45.88
N ALA A 457 -21.99 4.66 -46.61
CA ALA A 457 -20.83 3.82 -46.25
C ALA A 457 -19.85 3.46 -47.40
N GLU A 458 -18.72 2.85 -47.01
CA GLU A 458 -17.77 1.98 -47.77
C GLU A 458 -16.42 2.54 -48.33
N LEU A 459 -15.36 2.27 -47.55
CA LEU A 459 -14.18 1.42 -47.91
C LEU A 459 -12.87 2.01 -48.52
N SER A 460 -11.74 1.54 -47.96
CA SER A 460 -10.32 1.62 -48.39
C SER A 460 -9.64 3.02 -48.40
N ALA A 461 -8.45 3.31 -47.84
CA ALA A 461 -7.23 2.62 -47.34
C ALA A 461 -5.98 2.90 -48.23
N GLU A 462 -4.77 3.14 -47.69
CA GLU A 462 -4.35 3.39 -46.29
C GLU A 462 -3.94 4.88 -46.09
N THR A 463 -2.76 5.45 -45.80
CA THR A 463 -1.35 5.10 -45.42
C THR A 463 -0.72 6.42 -44.93
N LYS A 464 0.14 6.66 -43.92
CA LYS A 464 0.57 6.18 -42.57
C LYS A 464 1.40 7.38 -41.96
N PRO A 465 1.93 7.41 -40.70
CA PRO A 465 1.69 6.61 -39.48
C PRO A 465 1.41 7.45 -38.19
N ARG A 466 0.65 6.94 -37.22
CA ARG A 466 0.81 7.26 -35.78
C ARG A 466 0.43 6.07 -34.89
N MET A 467 1.13 5.88 -33.76
CA MET A 467 0.81 4.86 -32.75
C MET A 467 -0.62 5.04 -32.22
N ARG A 468 -1.36 3.94 -32.07
CA ARG A 468 -2.69 3.92 -31.44
C ARG A 468 -2.91 2.68 -30.57
N SER A 469 -3.82 2.83 -29.62
CA SER A 469 -4.15 1.89 -28.55
C SER A 469 -4.79 0.59 -29.04
N GLY A 470 -4.77 -0.44 -28.19
CA GLY A 470 -5.11 -1.80 -28.55
C GLY A 470 -6.54 -2.03 -29.05
N VAL A 471 -6.63 -2.67 -30.22
CA VAL A 471 -7.72 -3.56 -30.63
C VAL A 471 -7.05 -4.92 -30.88
N PRO A 472 -7.54 -6.05 -30.32
CA PRO A 472 -6.98 -7.35 -30.65
C PRO A 472 -7.37 -7.74 -32.08
N ASP A 473 -6.41 -8.19 -32.89
CA ASP A 473 -6.64 -8.62 -34.26
C ASP A 473 -7.81 -9.62 -34.34
N THR A 474 -8.86 -9.28 -35.07
CA THR A 474 -10.02 -10.15 -35.25
C THR A 474 -9.71 -11.37 -36.12
N GLU A 475 -8.52 -11.44 -36.71
CA GLU A 475 -8.07 -12.44 -37.67
C GLU A 475 -7.07 -13.47 -37.11
N CYS A 476 -7.06 -14.66 -37.72
CA CYS A 476 -6.15 -15.74 -37.37
C CYS A 476 -4.69 -15.42 -37.73
N VAL A 477 -3.82 -15.22 -36.73
CA VAL A 477 -2.39 -14.86 -36.90
C VAL A 477 -1.54 -15.91 -37.66
N VAL A 478 -2.12 -17.07 -37.99
CA VAL A 478 -1.48 -18.17 -38.73
C VAL A 478 -1.97 -18.28 -40.18
N CYS A 479 -3.06 -17.60 -40.56
CA CYS A 479 -3.53 -17.63 -41.95
C CYS A 479 -4.07 -16.31 -42.52
N MET A 480 -4.31 -15.27 -41.71
CA MET A 480 -4.63 -13.89 -42.13
C MET A 480 -5.71 -13.80 -43.24
N THR A 481 -6.74 -14.64 -43.09
CA THR A 481 -7.79 -14.92 -44.10
C THR A 481 -9.11 -15.42 -43.48
N THR A 482 -9.20 -15.45 -42.14
CA THR A 482 -10.35 -16.00 -41.42
C THR A 482 -10.27 -15.53 -39.98
N GLN A 483 -11.39 -15.07 -39.44
CA GLN A 483 -11.48 -14.57 -38.07
C GLN A 483 -11.02 -15.58 -37.00
N VAL A 484 -10.63 -15.06 -35.83
CA VAL A 484 -10.34 -15.84 -34.63
C VAL A 484 -11.61 -16.56 -34.18
N GLN A 485 -11.56 -17.89 -34.15
CA GLN A 485 -12.72 -18.74 -33.85
C GLN A 485 -12.48 -19.66 -32.65
N CYS A 486 -11.31 -19.60 -32.01
CA CYS A 486 -11.01 -20.44 -30.87
C CYS A 486 -9.92 -19.91 -29.93
N VAL A 487 -10.12 -20.19 -28.65
CA VAL A 487 -9.20 -20.01 -27.52
C VAL A 487 -8.33 -21.26 -27.34
N LEU A 488 -7.06 -21.07 -27.01
CA LEU A 488 -6.08 -22.12 -26.77
C LEU A 488 -5.89 -22.34 -25.27
N ILE A 489 -6.30 -23.51 -24.77
CA ILE A 489 -6.23 -23.90 -23.36
C ILE A 489 -4.94 -24.71 -23.12
N PRO A 490 -4.17 -24.46 -22.04
CA PRO A 490 -4.52 -23.63 -20.88
C PRO A 490 -4.25 -22.12 -21.03
N CYS A 491 -3.52 -21.69 -22.05
CA CYS A 491 -2.92 -20.36 -22.11
C CYS A 491 -3.85 -19.17 -22.47
N GLY A 492 -5.17 -19.34 -22.54
CA GLY A 492 -6.17 -18.27 -22.79
C GLY A 492 -6.17 -17.63 -24.19
N HIS A 493 -5.06 -17.62 -24.92
CA HIS A 493 -4.89 -16.87 -26.16
C HIS A 493 -5.91 -17.24 -27.25
N ALA A 494 -6.72 -16.26 -27.66
CA ALA A 494 -7.56 -16.29 -28.84
C ALA A 494 -6.80 -15.65 -30.02
N CYS A 495 -6.18 -16.47 -30.86
CA CYS A 495 -5.32 -15.99 -31.96
C CYS A 495 -5.47 -16.79 -33.28
N MET A 496 -6.39 -17.75 -33.34
CA MET A 496 -6.52 -18.64 -34.51
C MET A 496 -7.96 -18.98 -34.89
N CYS A 497 -8.16 -19.24 -36.18
CA CYS A 497 -9.36 -19.88 -36.72
C CYS A 497 -9.35 -21.39 -36.45
N ARG A 498 -10.51 -22.05 -36.57
CA ARG A 498 -10.66 -23.48 -36.21
C ARG A 498 -9.83 -24.42 -37.11
N LYS A 499 -9.43 -23.98 -38.31
CA LYS A 499 -8.57 -24.75 -39.24
C LYS A 499 -7.11 -24.80 -38.73
N CYS A 500 -6.51 -23.64 -38.43
CA CYS A 500 -5.12 -23.57 -37.97
C CYS A 500 -4.92 -24.18 -36.58
N ALA A 501 -5.86 -23.93 -35.65
CA ALA A 501 -5.76 -24.44 -34.28
C ALA A 501 -5.84 -25.99 -34.17
N ARG A 502 -6.32 -26.68 -35.21
CA ARG A 502 -6.27 -28.16 -35.31
C ARG A 502 -4.90 -28.68 -35.74
N ARG A 503 -4.10 -27.89 -36.47
CA ARG A 503 -2.76 -28.27 -36.96
C ARG A 503 -1.66 -27.93 -35.95
N MET A 504 -1.84 -26.85 -35.19
CA MET A 504 -0.85 -26.38 -34.21
C MET A 504 -0.94 -27.12 -32.86
N ARG A 505 0.20 -27.63 -32.36
CA ARG A 505 0.34 -28.25 -31.03
C ARG A 505 0.77 -27.27 -29.92
N ARG A 506 1.30 -26.10 -30.27
CA ARG A 506 1.71 -25.02 -29.35
C ARG A 506 1.05 -23.71 -29.74
N CYS A 507 0.84 -22.82 -28.79
CA CYS A 507 0.31 -21.47 -29.02
C CYS A 507 1.32 -20.64 -29.84
N PRO A 508 0.92 -19.95 -30.92
CA PRO A 508 1.82 -19.07 -31.66
C PRO A 508 2.42 -17.95 -30.79
N ILE A 509 1.63 -17.41 -29.86
CA ILE A 509 2.01 -16.27 -29.00
C ILE A 509 2.97 -16.72 -27.89
N CYS A 510 2.47 -17.48 -26.90
CA CYS A 510 3.24 -17.84 -25.70
C CYS A 510 3.93 -19.21 -25.76
N ARG A 511 3.88 -19.93 -26.89
CA ARG A 511 4.54 -21.24 -27.13
C ARG A 511 4.12 -22.40 -26.22
N VAL A 512 3.24 -22.18 -25.24
CA VAL A 512 2.62 -23.19 -24.37
C VAL A 512 1.94 -24.30 -25.20
N ILE A 513 2.04 -25.55 -24.73
CA ILE A 513 1.40 -26.70 -25.40
C ILE A 513 -0.11 -26.59 -25.26
N VAL A 514 -0.81 -26.66 -26.39
CA VAL A 514 -2.26 -26.51 -26.45
C VAL A 514 -2.92 -27.86 -26.15
N ALA A 515 -3.47 -27.99 -24.95
CA ALA A 515 -4.19 -29.18 -24.50
C ALA A 515 -5.58 -29.26 -25.14
N ARG A 516 -6.37 -28.18 -25.06
CA ARG A 516 -7.74 -28.09 -25.62
C ARG A 516 -7.89 -26.83 -26.47
N ARG A 517 -8.75 -26.86 -27.48
CA ARG A 517 -9.14 -25.69 -28.29
C ARG A 517 -10.63 -25.45 -28.09
N GLN A 518 -11.01 -24.35 -27.45
CA GLN A 518 -12.41 -24.02 -27.21
C GLN A 518 -12.93 -23.14 -28.35
N LYS A 519 -14.09 -23.48 -28.93
CA LYS A 519 -14.70 -22.66 -29.98
C LYS A 519 -15.28 -21.39 -29.35
N LEU A 520 -14.99 -20.23 -29.94
CA LEU A 520 -15.68 -18.99 -29.64
C LEU A 520 -17.06 -18.96 -30.31
N TYR A 521 -18.01 -18.34 -29.64
CA TYR A 521 -19.27 -17.90 -30.21
C TYR A 521 -19.26 -16.39 -30.11
N VAL A 522 -18.96 -15.73 -31.23
CA VAL A 522 -19.15 -14.29 -31.38
C VAL A 522 -20.56 -14.15 -31.91
N ASN A 523 -21.41 -13.39 -31.21
CA ASN A 523 -22.70 -12.98 -31.76
C ASN A 523 -22.43 -11.88 -32.79
N GLY A 524 -22.97 -12.07 -34.00
CA GLY A 524 -23.05 -11.06 -35.05
C GLY A 524 -24.50 -10.94 -35.47
#